data_AF-A0A699TC17-F1
#
_entry.id   AF-A0A699TC17-F1
#
_cell.length_a   1.000
_cell.length_b   1.000
_cell.length_c   1.000
_cell.angle_alpha   90.00
_cell.angle_beta   90.00
_cell.angle_gamma   90.00
#
_symmetry.space_group_name_H-M   'P 1'
#
loop_
_entity.id
_entity.type
_entity.pdbx_description
1 polymer ?
#
loop_
_entity_poly.entity_id
_entity_poly.type
_entity_poly.pdbx_seq_one_letter_code
_entity_poly.pdbx_strand_id
1 'polypeptide(L)'
;EGDILILEALLNNDPKPLSNQKDYLPILHNDLKVIEPKTQTEEDEPPKVELKELPPHLEYAFLGDNGKWPVIIAKDLSSNEKTDLINVLKTRKKAIDWKLTDIKGVDPEFCSHKILLEEDYSPKVQSQRRVNPKIHYVIKKEVEKLLDAGLIYPISDSPWVSPIHCVPKKGGMTVIKNDENELVPTRLVTGWRFCIDYRKLNEATRKDHFPLPFMDQMLE
;
A
#
# COMPACT_ATOMS: atom_id res chain seq x y z
N GLU A 1 -0.77 24.49 8.49
CA GLU A 1 0.33 24.70 9.49
C GLU A 1 0.59 23.52 10.42
N GLY A 2 -0.39 22.97 11.15
CA GLY A 2 -0.14 21.89 12.12
C GLY A 2 0.27 20.52 11.54
N ASP A 3 -0.23 20.14 10.37
CA ASP A 3 -0.04 18.78 9.84
C ASP A 3 1.29 18.59 9.09
N ILE A 4 1.85 19.65 8.51
CA ILE A 4 3.22 19.65 7.97
C ILE A 4 4.23 19.56 9.13
N LEU A 5 3.98 20.27 10.24
CA LEU A 5 4.77 20.17 11.47
C LEU A 5 4.72 18.76 12.08
N ILE A 6 3.61 18.03 11.92
CA ILE A 6 3.51 16.63 12.35
C ILE A 6 4.37 15.73 11.45
N LEU A 7 4.32 15.89 10.12
CA LEU A 7 5.16 15.11 9.21
C LEU A 7 6.66 15.39 9.39
N GLU A 8 7.03 16.65 9.66
CA GLU A 8 8.42 17.09 9.87
C GLU A 8 8.97 16.61 11.24
N ALA A 9 8.16 16.67 12.31
CA ALA A 9 8.52 16.12 13.62
C ALA A 9 8.65 14.58 13.59
N LEU A 10 7.89 13.90 12.72
CA LEU A 10 7.95 12.45 12.56
C LEU A 10 9.19 11.98 11.80
N LEU A 11 9.76 12.81 10.92
CA LEU A 11 10.95 12.46 10.14
C LEU A 11 12.25 12.72 10.91
N ASN A 12 12.28 13.73 11.78
CA ASN A 12 13.52 14.22 12.41
C ASN A 12 13.85 13.64 13.81
N ASN A 13 13.01 12.78 14.40
CA ASN A 13 13.28 12.05 15.65
C ASN A 13 13.85 12.89 16.82
N ASP A 14 13.33 14.09 17.10
CA ASP A 14 13.79 14.88 18.25
C ASP A 14 12.66 15.14 19.27
N PRO A 15 12.86 14.91 20.58
CA PRO A 15 11.84 15.10 21.60
C PRO A 15 12.02 16.46 22.29
N LYS A 16 11.51 17.56 21.75
CA LYS A 16 11.40 18.81 22.53
C LYS A 16 10.10 19.59 22.27
N PRO A 17 9.62 20.34 23.29
CA PRO A 17 8.27 20.87 23.32
C PRO A 17 8.11 22.11 22.43
N LEU A 18 6.93 22.20 21.84
CA LEU A 18 6.47 23.27 20.97
C LEU A 18 6.59 24.64 21.66
N SER A 19 7.52 25.49 21.20
CA SER A 19 7.61 26.89 21.64
C SER A 19 8.03 27.79 20.47
N ASN A 20 7.13 28.75 20.19
CA ASN A 20 7.31 30.02 19.48
C ASN A 20 7.50 29.96 17.95
N GLN A 21 6.33 29.92 17.32
CA GLN A 21 6.01 30.30 15.94
C GLN A 21 6.42 31.77 15.68
N LYS A 22 7.57 32.03 15.04
CA LYS A 22 7.80 33.23 14.18
C LYS A 22 9.14 33.32 13.44
N ASP A 23 10.16 32.50 13.75
CA ASP A 23 11.51 32.74 13.18
C ASP A 23 11.95 31.80 12.04
N TYR A 24 11.09 30.90 11.55
CA TYR A 24 11.48 29.87 10.56
C TYR A 24 11.27 30.25 9.08
N LEU A 25 10.63 31.39 8.80
CA LEU A 25 10.17 31.73 7.45
C LEU A 25 11.25 32.01 6.38
N PRO A 26 12.52 32.38 6.65
CA PRO A 26 13.45 32.70 5.55
C PRO A 26 14.32 31.54 5.02
N ILE A 27 14.43 30.41 5.72
CA ILE A 27 15.50 29.42 5.40
C ILE A 27 15.05 28.37 4.36
N LEU A 28 13.76 28.01 4.33
CA LEU A 28 13.26 26.92 3.48
C LEU A 28 12.96 27.29 2.03
N HIS A 29 13.03 28.58 1.67
CA HIS A 29 12.73 29.01 0.31
C HIS A 29 13.81 28.60 -0.71
N ASN A 30 14.95 28.07 -0.25
CA ASN A 30 16.11 27.74 -1.09
C ASN A 30 16.31 26.25 -1.38
N ASP A 31 15.71 25.31 -0.62
CA ASP A 31 16.06 23.88 -0.72
C ASP A 31 14.97 22.96 -1.29
N LEU A 32 13.73 23.41 -1.42
CA LEU A 32 12.66 22.61 -2.05
C LEU A 32 12.60 22.89 -3.55
N LYS A 33 13.57 22.34 -4.28
CA LYS A 33 13.38 22.11 -5.72
C LYS A 33 12.14 21.23 -5.90
N VAL A 34 11.21 21.72 -6.70
CA VAL A 34 10.14 20.93 -7.34
C VAL A 34 10.73 19.60 -7.77
N ILE A 35 10.34 18.50 -7.13
CA ILE A 35 10.76 17.17 -7.52
C ILE A 35 9.99 16.85 -8.79
N GLU A 36 10.59 17.14 -9.94
CA GLU A 36 10.15 16.56 -11.21
C GLU A 36 10.13 15.02 -11.06
N PRO A 37 9.14 14.33 -11.65
CA PRO A 37 9.06 12.89 -11.58
C PRO A 37 10.37 12.31 -12.11
N LYS A 38 11.15 11.69 -11.22
CA LYS A 38 12.39 11.03 -11.58
C LYS A 38 12.06 9.95 -12.60
N THR A 39 12.36 10.22 -13.87
CA THR A 39 12.44 9.20 -14.92
C THR A 39 13.71 8.40 -14.66
N GLN A 40 13.74 7.66 -13.56
CA GLN A 40 14.78 6.67 -13.34
C GLN A 40 14.37 5.44 -14.14
N THR A 41 15.10 5.19 -15.23
CA THR A 41 15.34 3.85 -15.76
C THR A 41 15.96 3.03 -14.63
N GLU A 42 15.13 2.56 -13.70
CA GLU A 42 15.55 1.56 -12.72
C GLU A 42 15.68 0.24 -13.45
N GLU A 43 16.91 -0.27 -13.48
CA GLU A 43 17.20 -1.62 -13.96
C GLU A 43 16.32 -2.64 -13.21
N ASP A 44 15.93 -3.69 -13.94
CA ASP A 44 15.01 -4.77 -13.56
C ASP A 44 15.65 -5.65 -12.44
N GLU A 45 15.92 -5.06 -11.27
CA GLU A 45 16.51 -5.73 -10.12
C GLU A 45 15.50 -6.71 -9.52
N PRO A 46 15.90 -7.97 -9.26
CA PRO A 46 15.00 -8.99 -8.73
C PRO A 46 14.46 -8.60 -7.35
N PRO A 47 13.21 -8.96 -7.05
CA PRO A 47 12.61 -8.62 -5.77
C PRO A 47 13.33 -9.41 -4.66
N LYS A 48 13.72 -8.71 -3.58
CA LYS A 48 14.23 -9.33 -2.35
C LYS A 48 13.04 -9.98 -1.63
N VAL A 49 12.72 -11.22 -1.97
CA VAL A 49 11.58 -11.97 -1.40
C VAL A 49 12.11 -13.09 -0.50
N GLU A 50 11.73 -13.07 0.77
CA GLU A 50 11.84 -14.23 1.65
C GLU A 50 10.77 -15.25 1.25
N LEU A 51 11.18 -16.38 0.68
CA LEU A 51 10.27 -17.45 0.28
C LEU A 51 9.65 -18.09 1.52
N LYS A 52 8.32 -18.20 1.52
CA LYS A 52 7.56 -18.81 2.62
C LYS A 52 7.38 -20.29 2.38
N GLU A 53 7.12 -21.05 3.43
CA GLU A 53 6.70 -22.44 3.27
C GLU A 53 5.35 -22.50 2.54
N LEU A 54 5.30 -23.31 1.48
CA LEU A 54 4.10 -23.49 0.68
C LEU A 54 3.34 -24.75 1.13
N PRO A 55 1.99 -24.76 0.99
CA PRO A 55 1.20 -25.97 1.09
C PRO A 55 1.73 -27.08 0.16
N PRO A 56 1.51 -28.37 0.48
CA PRO A 56 2.13 -29.50 -0.24
C PRO A 56 1.70 -29.61 -1.71
N HIS A 57 0.59 -28.98 -2.11
CA HIS A 57 0.08 -28.96 -3.48
C HIS A 57 0.65 -27.81 -4.33
N LEU A 58 1.45 -26.92 -3.75
CA LEU A 58 2.06 -25.78 -4.43
C LEU A 58 3.58 -25.90 -4.40
N GLU A 59 4.23 -25.38 -5.43
CA GLU A 59 5.68 -25.30 -5.52
C GLU A 59 6.14 -23.98 -6.14
N TYR A 60 7.40 -23.62 -5.89
CA TYR A 60 8.02 -22.45 -6.52
C TYR A 60 8.60 -22.81 -7.89
N ALA A 61 8.30 -21.97 -8.87
CA ALA A 61 8.98 -21.89 -10.15
C ALA A 61 9.64 -20.52 -10.31
N PHE A 62 10.65 -20.43 -11.18
CA PHE A 62 11.43 -19.20 -11.36
C PHE A 62 11.41 -18.80 -12.84
N LEU A 63 11.12 -17.52 -13.09
CA LEU A 63 11.07 -16.99 -14.45
C LEU A 63 12.42 -16.46 -14.95
N GLY A 64 13.36 -16.14 -14.05
CA GLY A 64 14.70 -15.69 -14.42
C GLY A 64 15.81 -16.67 -14.06
N ASP A 65 17.00 -16.40 -14.58
CA ASP A 65 18.20 -17.16 -14.26
C ASP A 65 18.59 -17.00 -12.78
N ASN A 66 19.18 -18.04 -12.19
CA ASN A 66 19.69 -18.06 -10.81
C ASN A 66 18.63 -17.85 -9.72
N GLY A 67 17.40 -18.35 -9.90
CA GLY A 67 16.37 -18.32 -8.85
C GLY A 67 15.72 -16.93 -8.65
N LYS A 68 15.81 -16.06 -9.66
CA LYS A 68 15.15 -14.75 -9.66
C LYS A 68 13.70 -14.88 -10.14
N TRP A 69 12.84 -13.96 -9.69
CA TRP A 69 11.43 -13.87 -10.08
C TRP A 69 10.63 -15.13 -9.72
N PRO A 70 10.43 -15.40 -8.43
CA PRO A 70 9.65 -16.55 -7.97
C PRO A 70 8.17 -16.39 -8.36
N VAL A 71 7.57 -17.50 -8.80
CA VAL A 71 6.13 -17.68 -9.03
C VAL A 71 5.68 -18.96 -8.35
N ILE A 72 4.45 -18.97 -7.85
CA ILE A 72 3.87 -20.15 -7.22
C ILE A 72 3.00 -20.86 -8.26
N ILE A 73 3.27 -22.15 -8.49
CA ILE A 73 2.52 -23.00 -9.42
C ILE A 73 2.00 -24.24 -8.70
N ALA A 74 1.05 -24.94 -9.31
CA ALA A 74 0.56 -26.21 -8.80
C ALA A 74 1.61 -27.31 -9.01
N LYS A 75 1.81 -28.15 -8.00
CA LYS A 75 2.85 -29.20 -7.97
C LYS A 75 2.47 -30.43 -8.81
N ASP A 76 1.18 -30.63 -9.02
CA ASP A 76 0.58 -31.75 -9.75
C ASP A 76 0.60 -31.57 -11.28
N LEU A 77 1.18 -30.48 -11.80
CA LEU A 77 1.38 -30.28 -13.24
C LEU A 77 2.34 -31.30 -13.82
N SER A 78 2.03 -31.82 -15.01
CA SER A 78 2.98 -32.64 -15.78
C SER A 78 4.17 -31.81 -16.22
N SER A 79 5.31 -32.46 -16.50
CA SER A 79 6.53 -31.77 -16.93
C SER A 79 6.32 -30.88 -18.15
N ASN A 80 5.49 -31.32 -19.11
CA ASN A 80 5.19 -30.56 -20.33
C ASN A 80 4.33 -29.33 -20.04
N GLU A 81 3.26 -29.49 -19.25
CA GLU A 81 2.39 -28.37 -18.86
C GLU A 81 3.15 -27.32 -18.07
N LYS A 82 4.05 -27.77 -17.17
CA LYS A 82 4.91 -26.88 -16.40
C LYS A 82 5.85 -26.07 -17.28
N THR A 83 6.48 -26.70 -18.29
CA THR A 83 7.34 -25.97 -19.23
C THR A 83 6.55 -24.97 -20.05
N ASP A 84 5.37 -25.34 -20.54
CA ASP A 84 4.52 -24.47 -21.36
C ASP A 84 4.03 -23.26 -20.54
N LEU A 85 3.57 -23.49 -19.32
CA LEU A 85 3.15 -22.45 -18.39
C LEU A 85 4.29 -21.46 -18.11
N ILE A 86 5.48 -21.97 -17.76
CA ILE A 86 6.65 -21.12 -17.48
C ILE A 86 7.02 -20.30 -18.72
N ASN A 87 6.96 -20.86 -19.93
CA ASN A 87 7.23 -20.15 -21.17
C ASN A 87 6.23 -19.01 -21.42
N VAL A 88 4.95 -19.24 -21.17
CA VAL A 88 3.92 -18.19 -21.27
C VAL A 88 4.18 -17.08 -20.26
N LEU A 89 4.48 -17.43 -19.00
CA LEU A 89 4.76 -16.46 -17.94
C LEU A 89 6.04 -15.65 -18.21
N LYS A 90 7.09 -16.28 -18.73
CA LYS A 90 8.31 -15.59 -19.19
C LYS A 90 8.00 -14.60 -20.30
N THR A 91 7.19 -14.99 -21.27
CA THR A 91 6.77 -14.13 -22.39
C THR A 91 5.93 -12.94 -21.89
N ARG A 92 5.09 -13.14 -20.87
CA ARG A 92 4.20 -12.13 -20.29
C ARG A 92 4.70 -11.59 -18.95
N LYS A 93 6.02 -11.50 -18.75
CA LYS A 93 6.61 -11.01 -17.49
C LYS A 93 6.02 -9.67 -17.04
N LYS A 94 5.79 -8.74 -17.98
CA LYS A 94 5.24 -7.40 -17.71
C LYS A 94 3.80 -7.37 -17.15
N ALA A 95 3.07 -8.49 -17.19
CA ALA A 95 1.71 -8.58 -16.67
C ALA A 95 1.67 -8.97 -15.18
N ILE A 96 2.82 -9.27 -14.57
CA ILE A 96 2.94 -9.65 -13.18
C ILE A 96 3.61 -8.49 -12.45
N ASP A 97 3.04 -8.08 -11.33
CA ASP A 97 3.58 -7.01 -10.50
C ASP A 97 4.36 -7.63 -9.32
N TRP A 98 5.68 -7.41 -9.25
CA TRP A 98 6.50 -7.87 -8.12
C TRP A 98 6.78 -6.75 -7.12
N LYS A 99 7.00 -5.54 -7.63
CA LYS A 99 7.18 -4.31 -6.88
C LYS A 99 5.95 -3.43 -7.03
N LEU A 100 5.79 -2.50 -6.09
CA LEU A 100 4.70 -1.53 -6.14
C LEU A 100 4.80 -0.60 -7.36
N THR A 101 6.03 -0.33 -7.81
CA THR A 101 6.36 0.44 -9.02
C THR A 101 6.01 -0.27 -10.32
N ASP A 102 5.83 -1.60 -10.29
CA ASP A 102 5.47 -2.38 -11.48
C ASP A 102 4.00 -2.17 -11.85
N ILE A 103 3.16 -1.82 -10.86
CA ILE A 103 1.73 -1.56 -11.04
C ILE A 103 1.56 -0.30 -11.88
N LYS A 104 1.35 -0.49 -13.18
CA LYS A 104 1.09 0.61 -14.11
C LYS A 104 -0.36 1.06 -13.95
N GLY A 105 -0.53 2.28 -13.44
CA GLY A 105 -1.81 2.98 -13.49
C GLY A 105 -2.19 3.38 -14.92
N VAL A 106 -3.42 3.88 -15.06
CA VAL A 106 -3.82 4.59 -16.29
C VAL A 106 -3.12 5.93 -16.31
N ASP A 107 -2.58 6.30 -17.48
CA ASP A 107 -1.95 7.60 -17.68
C ASP A 107 -2.98 8.73 -17.42
N PRO A 108 -2.70 9.67 -16.50
CA PRO A 108 -3.57 10.82 -16.26
C PRO A 108 -3.84 11.66 -17.51
N GLU A 109 -2.91 11.68 -18.49
CA GLU A 109 -3.13 12.34 -19.79
C GLU A 109 -4.23 11.65 -20.60
N PHE A 110 -4.38 10.34 -20.45
CA PHE A 110 -5.39 9.56 -21.16
C PHE A 110 -6.76 9.65 -20.48
N CYS A 111 -6.80 9.53 -19.16
CA CYS A 111 -8.05 9.57 -18.40
C CYS A 111 -7.83 10.06 -16.97
N SER A 112 -8.43 11.20 -16.64
CA SER A 112 -8.54 11.67 -15.26
C SER A 112 -9.93 11.35 -14.72
N HIS A 113 -10.00 10.70 -13.56
CA HIS A 113 -11.27 10.50 -12.87
C HIS A 113 -11.62 11.73 -12.03
N LYS A 114 -12.85 12.22 -12.15
CA LYS A 114 -13.38 13.32 -11.34
C LYS A 114 -14.48 12.79 -10.43
N ILE A 115 -14.27 12.89 -9.12
CA ILE A 115 -15.29 12.56 -8.13
C ILE A 115 -16.26 13.73 -8.00
N LEU A 116 -17.54 13.49 -8.24
CA LEU A 116 -18.59 14.50 -8.09
C LEU A 116 -19.12 14.51 -6.66
N LEU A 117 -19.32 15.72 -6.13
CA LEU A 117 -19.88 15.95 -4.80
C LEU A 117 -21.34 16.42 -4.91
N GLU A 118 -22.13 16.20 -3.86
CA GLU A 118 -23.44 16.81 -3.69
C GLU A 118 -23.29 18.34 -3.57
N GLU A 119 -24.19 19.11 -4.18
CA GLU A 119 -24.04 20.56 -4.36
C GLU A 119 -23.91 21.34 -3.04
N ASP A 120 -24.56 20.86 -1.97
CA ASP A 120 -24.61 21.54 -0.67
C ASP A 120 -23.60 21.00 0.36
N TYR A 121 -22.68 20.10 -0.03
CA TYR A 121 -21.78 19.47 0.93
C TYR A 121 -20.49 20.28 1.14
N SER A 122 -20.21 20.65 2.40
CA SER A 122 -18.98 21.36 2.78
C SER A 122 -17.82 20.40 3.06
N PRO A 123 -16.57 20.78 2.71
CA PRO A 123 -15.39 19.99 3.04
C PRO A 123 -15.26 19.70 4.53
N LYS A 124 -14.81 18.50 4.86
CA LYS A 124 -14.61 18.07 6.24
C LYS A 124 -13.16 17.70 6.52
N VAL A 125 -12.61 18.35 7.53
CA VAL A 125 -11.31 18.03 8.13
C VAL A 125 -11.55 17.16 9.36
N GLN A 126 -11.03 15.95 9.34
CA GLN A 126 -11.07 15.03 10.48
C GLN A 126 -9.69 14.92 11.10
N SER A 127 -9.59 15.11 12.42
CA SER A 127 -8.35 14.91 13.13
C SER A 127 -7.93 13.44 13.14
N GLN A 128 -6.62 13.21 13.05
CA GLN A 128 -6.05 11.87 13.18
C GLN A 128 -6.31 11.32 14.60
N ARG A 129 -6.77 10.08 14.68
CA ARG A 129 -6.96 9.41 15.98
C ARG A 129 -5.62 9.07 16.61
N ARG A 130 -5.56 9.13 17.94
CA ARG A 130 -4.37 8.66 18.69
C ARG A 130 -4.10 7.20 18.37
N VAL A 131 -2.89 6.92 17.90
CA VAL A 131 -2.42 5.56 17.58
C VAL A 131 -1.33 5.13 18.55
N ASN A 132 -1.19 3.82 18.75
CA ASN A 132 -0.07 3.25 19.49
C ASN A 132 1.25 3.53 18.72
N PRO A 133 2.35 3.91 19.38
CA PRO A 133 3.65 4.12 18.74
C PRO A 133 4.10 2.98 17.80
N LYS A 134 3.80 1.71 18.14
CA LYS A 134 4.11 0.56 17.26
C LYS A 134 3.35 0.63 15.93
N ILE A 135 2.08 1.01 15.98
CA ILE A 135 1.24 1.17 14.79
C ILE A 135 1.67 2.41 14.01
N HIS A 136 2.06 3.47 14.70
CA HIS A 136 2.59 4.67 14.08
C HIS A 136 3.80 4.38 13.18
N TYR A 137 4.74 3.55 13.66
CA TYR A 137 5.88 3.12 12.86
C TYR A 137 5.47 2.38 11.58
N VAL A 138 4.45 1.54 11.66
CA VAL A 138 3.90 0.83 10.49
C VAL A 138 3.27 1.80 9.50
N ILE A 139 2.50 2.79 9.99
CA ILE A 139 1.91 3.86 9.16
C ILE A 139 3.01 4.61 8.42
N LYS A 140 4.05 5.06 9.14
CA LYS A 140 5.16 5.82 8.56
C LYS A 140 5.85 5.05 7.43
N LYS A 141 6.21 3.78 7.67
CA LYS A 141 6.83 2.92 6.66
C LYS A 141 5.97 2.74 5.42
N GLU A 142 4.66 2.58 5.58
CA GLU A 142 3.76 2.42 4.45
C GLU A 142 3.63 3.73 3.64
N VAL A 143 3.54 4.88 4.32
CA VAL A 143 3.50 6.20 3.68
C VAL A 143 4.77 6.47 2.89
N GLU A 144 5.95 6.24 3.47
CA GLU A 144 7.24 6.37 2.79
C GLU A 144 7.30 5.48 1.54
N LYS A 145 6.90 4.22 1.66
CA LYS A 145 6.84 3.29 0.53
C LYS A 145 5.90 3.75 -0.60
N LEU A 146 4.75 4.34 -0.26
CA LEU A 146 3.79 4.86 -1.24
C LEU A 146 4.29 6.15 -1.91
N LEU A 147 5.00 7.01 -1.16
CA LEU A 147 5.66 8.21 -1.68
C LEU A 147 6.78 7.83 -2.65
N ASP A 148 7.65 6.89 -2.27
CA ASP A 148 8.75 6.40 -3.11
C ASP A 148 8.23 5.78 -4.41
N ALA A 149 7.09 5.10 -4.35
CA ALA A 149 6.42 4.54 -5.54
C ALA A 149 5.67 5.59 -6.38
N GLY A 150 5.58 6.85 -5.95
CA GLY A 150 4.85 7.91 -6.64
C GLY A 150 3.33 7.75 -6.64
N LEU A 151 2.77 6.89 -5.77
CA LEU A 151 1.31 6.68 -5.67
C LEU A 151 0.61 7.78 -4.87
N ILE A 152 1.34 8.43 -3.98
CA ILE A 152 0.87 9.58 -3.21
C ILE A 152 1.87 10.73 -3.32
N TYR A 153 1.43 11.94 -3.05
CA TYR A 153 2.25 13.14 -3.05
C TYR A 153 1.86 14.06 -1.88
N PRO A 154 2.78 14.91 -1.39
CA PRO A 154 2.46 15.85 -0.32
C PRO A 154 1.53 16.96 -0.81
N ILE A 155 0.52 17.28 -0.01
CA ILE A 155 -0.37 18.42 -0.21
C ILE A 155 -0.39 19.27 1.08
N SER A 156 -0.16 20.57 0.94
CA SER A 156 0.02 21.45 2.11
C SER A 156 -1.29 21.77 2.84
N ASP A 157 -2.31 22.19 2.10
CA ASP A 157 -3.56 22.72 2.69
C ASP A 157 -4.79 22.11 2.02
N SER A 158 -5.00 20.81 2.25
CA SER A 158 -6.22 20.14 1.76
C SER A 158 -7.43 20.53 2.61
N PRO A 159 -8.55 20.99 2.02
CA PRO A 159 -9.80 21.22 2.74
C PRO A 159 -10.49 19.90 3.17
N TRP A 160 -10.01 18.76 2.66
CA TRP A 160 -10.49 17.43 3.00
C TRP A 160 -9.41 16.64 3.73
N VAL A 161 -9.74 16.13 4.91
CA VAL A 161 -8.84 15.26 5.68
C VAL A 161 -9.62 14.09 6.23
N SER A 162 -9.16 12.87 5.94
CA SER A 162 -9.70 11.62 6.47
C SER A 162 -8.63 10.94 7.33
N PRO A 163 -8.99 10.39 8.51
CA PRO A 163 -8.02 9.80 9.41
C PRO A 163 -7.58 8.42 8.91
N ILE A 164 -6.32 8.10 9.14
CA ILE A 164 -5.74 6.78 8.90
C ILE A 164 -6.15 5.84 10.03
N HIS A 165 -6.55 4.63 9.66
CA HIS A 165 -6.90 3.55 10.55
C HIS A 165 -6.13 2.28 10.18
N CYS A 166 -5.34 1.76 11.12
CA CYS A 166 -4.64 0.49 10.92
C CYS A 166 -5.39 -0.67 11.55
N VAL A 167 -5.68 -1.68 10.73
CA VAL A 167 -6.37 -2.91 11.18
C VAL A 167 -5.40 -4.08 11.12
N PRO A 168 -5.22 -4.87 12.19
CA PRO A 168 -4.39 -6.06 12.11
C PRO A 168 -4.98 -7.06 11.10
N LYS A 169 -4.15 -7.61 10.22
CA LYS A 169 -4.54 -8.75 9.39
C LYS A 169 -4.72 -9.96 10.30
N LYS A 170 -5.89 -10.60 10.20
CA LYS A 170 -6.14 -11.88 10.89
C LYS A 170 -5.22 -12.92 10.23
N GLY A 171 -4.22 -13.40 10.97
CA GLY A 171 -3.45 -14.58 10.57
C GLY A 171 -4.26 -15.86 10.72
N GLY A 172 -3.73 -16.96 10.19
CA GLY A 172 -4.21 -18.31 10.52
C GLY A 172 -4.10 -18.56 12.03
N MET A 173 -5.01 -19.38 12.56
CA MET A 173 -4.94 -19.82 13.96
C MET A 173 -3.74 -20.77 14.08
N THR A 174 -2.72 -20.39 14.86
CA THR A 174 -1.58 -21.26 15.17
C THR A 174 -1.75 -21.78 16.59
N VAL A 175 -1.68 -23.09 16.77
CA VAL A 175 -1.68 -23.68 18.11
C VAL A 175 -0.27 -23.58 18.67
N ILE A 176 -0.07 -22.73 19.66
CA ILE A 176 1.22 -22.52 20.33
C ILE A 176 1.17 -23.30 21.65
N LYS A 177 2.21 -24.07 21.95
CA LYS A 177 2.36 -24.68 23.28
C LYS A 177 2.82 -23.60 24.25
N ASN A 178 2.07 -23.39 25.33
CA ASN A 178 2.49 -22.53 26.42
C ASN A 178 3.60 -23.20 27.25
N ASP A 179 4.18 -22.49 28.21
CA ASP A 179 5.22 -23.01 29.12
C ASP A 179 4.74 -24.23 29.94
N GLU A 180 3.42 -24.37 30.10
CA GLU A 180 2.76 -25.51 30.74
C GLU A 180 2.39 -26.64 29.76
N ASN A 181 2.91 -26.63 28.53
CA ASN A 181 2.59 -27.55 27.43
C ASN A 181 1.12 -27.57 26.97
N GLU A 182 0.30 -26.66 27.46
CA GLU A 182 -1.07 -26.49 26.98
C GLU A 182 -1.10 -25.92 25.56
N LEU A 183 -1.92 -26.53 24.70
CA LEU A 183 -2.11 -26.13 23.31
C LEU A 183 -3.06 -24.92 23.26
N VAL A 184 -2.51 -23.71 23.27
CA VAL A 184 -3.30 -22.47 23.21
C VAL A 184 -3.44 -22.04 21.75
N PRO A 185 -4.67 -21.95 21.21
CA PRO A 185 -4.88 -21.47 19.86
C PRO A 185 -4.69 -19.95 19.84
N THR A 186 -3.55 -19.51 19.30
CA THR A 186 -3.16 -18.10 19.29
C THR A 186 -3.23 -17.55 17.88
N ARG A 187 -3.86 -16.39 17.70
CA ARG A 187 -3.85 -15.68 16.41
C ARG A 187 -2.63 -14.79 16.32
N LEU A 188 -1.66 -15.17 15.50
CA LEU A 188 -0.54 -14.29 15.18
C LEU A 188 -1.03 -13.17 14.24
N VAL A 189 -0.66 -11.93 14.54
CA VAL A 189 -0.87 -10.81 13.61
C VAL A 189 0.19 -10.91 12.52
N THR A 190 -0.20 -11.39 11.34
CA THR A 190 0.72 -11.61 10.20
C THR A 190 1.09 -10.32 9.46
N GLY A 191 0.41 -9.21 9.78
CA GLY A 191 0.67 -7.90 9.22
C GLY A 191 -0.43 -6.90 9.59
N TRP A 192 -0.31 -5.67 9.10
CA TRP A 192 -1.32 -4.63 9.28
C TRP A 192 -1.93 -4.24 7.94
N ARG A 193 -3.15 -3.73 7.97
CA ARG A 193 -3.81 -3.07 6.85
C ARG A 193 -3.75 -1.58 7.09
N PHE A 194 -3.19 -0.85 6.14
CA PHE A 194 -3.29 0.60 6.07
C PHE A 194 -4.65 0.94 5.46
N CYS A 195 -5.55 1.54 6.24
CA CYS A 195 -6.88 1.93 5.78
C CYS A 195 -7.10 3.42 6.03
N ILE A 196 -7.90 4.07 5.20
CA ILE A 196 -8.32 5.46 5.39
C ILE A 196 -9.83 5.46 5.57
N ASP A 197 -10.32 6.18 6.57
CA ASP A 197 -11.75 6.25 6.87
C ASP A 197 -12.45 7.30 6.00
N TYR A 198 -12.86 6.86 4.81
CA TYR A 198 -13.57 7.71 3.84
C TYR A 198 -15.07 7.87 4.10
N ARG A 199 -15.62 7.42 5.23
CA ARG A 199 -17.09 7.46 5.46
C ARG A 199 -17.68 8.85 5.25
N LYS A 200 -17.06 9.90 5.80
CA LYS A 200 -17.53 11.29 5.61
C LYS A 200 -17.36 11.79 4.18
N LEU A 201 -16.32 11.35 3.47
CA LEU A 201 -16.14 11.69 2.06
C LEU A 201 -17.22 11.01 1.22
N ASN A 202 -17.47 9.71 1.45
CA ASN A 202 -18.47 8.93 0.74
C ASN A 202 -19.90 9.44 0.95
N GLU A 203 -20.20 10.05 2.12
CA GLU A 203 -21.46 10.76 2.36
C GLU A 203 -21.61 12.03 1.50
N ALA A 204 -20.50 12.64 1.10
CA ALA A 204 -20.46 13.85 0.29
C ALA A 204 -20.47 13.57 -1.22
N THR A 205 -20.07 12.37 -1.64
CA THR A 205 -19.95 11.99 -3.05
C THR A 205 -21.28 11.57 -3.63
N ARG A 206 -21.57 12.03 -4.85
CA ARG A 206 -22.70 11.56 -5.65
C ARG A 206 -22.50 10.09 -5.99
N LYS A 207 -23.54 9.28 -5.82
CA LYS A 207 -23.49 7.85 -6.17
C LYS A 207 -23.62 7.68 -7.67
N ASP A 208 -22.60 7.08 -8.28
CA ASP A 208 -22.67 6.67 -9.67
C ASP A 208 -23.56 5.45 -9.85
N HIS A 209 -24.33 5.42 -10.95
CA HIS A 209 -25.24 4.34 -11.27
C HIS A 209 -24.63 3.39 -12.32
N PHE A 210 -23.51 2.77 -11.97
CA PHE A 210 -22.89 1.70 -12.75
C PHE A 210 -23.00 0.39 -11.97
N PRO A 211 -24.12 -0.33 -12.06
CA PRO A 211 -24.25 -1.62 -11.41
C PRO A 211 -23.24 -2.59 -12.03
N LEU A 212 -22.38 -3.17 -11.19
CA LEU A 212 -21.64 -4.36 -11.60
C LEU A 212 -22.67 -5.49 -11.76
N PRO A 213 -22.65 -6.23 -12.88
CA PRO A 213 -23.56 -7.34 -13.09
C PRO A 213 -23.39 -8.37 -11.96
N PHE A 214 -24.50 -8.98 -11.55
CA PHE A 214 -24.41 -10.11 -10.62
C PHE A 214 -23.70 -11.28 -11.29
N MET A 215 -22.98 -12.07 -10.50
CA MET A 215 -22.24 -13.22 -11.04
C MET A 215 -23.17 -14.19 -11.78
N ASP A 216 -24.36 -14.44 -11.24
CA ASP A 216 -25.36 -15.31 -11.87
C ASP A 216 -25.81 -14.79 -13.24
N GLN A 217 -25.91 -13.46 -13.41
CA GLN A 217 -26.27 -12.82 -14.68
C GLN A 217 -25.15 -12.85 -15.73
N MET A 218 -23.90 -13.06 -15.32
CA MET A 218 -22.77 -13.19 -16.24
C MET A 218 -22.55 -14.62 -16.74
N LEU A 219 -23.12 -15.60 -16.05
CA LEU A 219 -22.92 -17.03 -16.33
C LEU A 219 -24.04 -17.64 -17.19
N GLU A 220 -25.17 -16.92 -17.34
CA GLU A 220 -26.23 -17.21 -18.33
C GLU A 220 -25.83 -16.72 -19.74
#